data_AF-A0A7Y8KTK9-F1
#
_entry.id   AF-A0A7Y8KTK9-F1
#
_cell.length_a   1.000
_cell.length_b   1.000
_cell.length_c   1.000
_cell.angle_alpha   90.00
_cell.angle_beta   90.00
_cell.angle_gamma   90.00
#
_symmetry.space_group_name_H-M   'P 1'
#
loop_
_entity.id
_entity.type
_entity.pdbx_description
1 polymer ?
#
loop_
_entity_poly.entity_id
_entity_poly.type
_entity_poly.pdbx_seq_one_letter_code
_entity_poly.pdbx_strand_id
1 'polypeptide(L)'
;MKIRPLTTSLLAASLLLGLAACKGPEAEQARRDAAQAADSTNAAAREAVDKAAAATRSAADDAAAASERAAADTQQALDRAAAATSEAAGEAKVAAKDAAAHASESTADAAQKVADKARDVADDANKNANEAKR
;
A
#
# COMPACT_ATOMS: atom_id res chain seq x y z
N MET A 1 31.92 -8.96 23.66
CA MET A 1 33.12 -9.84 23.66
C MET A 1 32.75 -11.21 23.11
N LYS A 2 32.78 -11.35 21.78
CA LYS A 2 32.88 -12.63 21.07
C LYS A 2 34.08 -12.39 20.14
N ILE A 3 35.12 -13.22 20.14
CA ILE A 3 35.30 -14.24 19.12
C ILE A 3 36.61 -14.98 19.51
N ARG A 4 36.46 -16.26 19.94
CA ARG A 4 37.49 -17.30 20.13
C ARG A 4 37.57 -18.30 18.94
N PRO A 5 37.94 -17.92 17.70
CA PRO A 5 38.18 -18.86 16.60
C PRO A 5 39.66 -18.90 16.18
N LEU A 6 40.45 -17.91 16.62
CA LEU A 6 41.88 -17.80 16.28
C LEU A 6 42.68 -18.90 16.97
N THR A 7 42.29 -19.27 18.19
CA THR A 7 42.98 -20.32 18.96
C THR A 7 42.75 -21.72 18.40
N THR A 8 41.60 -21.98 17.77
CA THR A 8 41.25 -23.31 17.22
C THR A 8 41.99 -23.61 15.92
N SER A 9 42.20 -22.59 15.08
CA SER A 9 42.94 -22.75 13.81
C SER A 9 44.45 -22.96 14.04
N LEU A 10 45.02 -22.33 15.08
CA LEU A 10 46.44 -22.47 15.44
C LEU A 10 46.79 -23.86 16.00
N LEU A 11 45.82 -24.52 16.66
CA LEU A 11 46.02 -25.86 17.21
C LEU A 11 46.03 -26.93 16.10
N ALA A 12 45.13 -26.84 15.11
CA ALA A 12 45.09 -27.78 13.99
C ALA A 12 46.37 -27.76 13.14
N ALA A 13 47.00 -26.59 12.98
CA ALA A 13 48.25 -26.45 12.22
C ALA A 13 49.47 -27.08 12.93
N SER A 14 49.51 -27.06 14.26
CA SER A 14 50.66 -27.57 15.04
C SER A 14 50.67 -29.10 15.18
N LEU A 15 49.50 -29.76 15.13
CA LEU A 15 49.40 -31.22 15.08
C LEU A 15 49.89 -31.82 13.75
N LEU A 16 49.78 -31.09 12.64
CA LEU A 16 50.22 -31.56 11.32
C LEU A 16 51.75 -31.64 11.17
N LEU A 17 52.51 -30.79 11.88
CA LEU A 17 53.98 -30.83 11.85
C LEU A 17 54.57 -32.01 12.66
N GLY A 18 53.87 -32.50 13.70
CA GLY A 18 54.32 -33.66 14.50
C GLY A 18 54.11 -35.01 13.79
N LEU A 19 53.11 -35.11 12.91
CA LEU A 19 52.76 -36.36 12.24
C LEU A 19 53.67 -36.74 11.06
N ALA A 20 54.50 -35.81 10.55
CA ALA A 20 55.41 -36.09 9.43
C ALA A 20 56.58 -37.01 9.82
N ALA A 21 56.88 -37.18 11.12
CA ALA A 21 57.96 -38.02 11.62
C ALA A 21 57.55 -39.46 11.97
N CYS A 22 56.24 -39.76 12.07
CA CYS A 22 55.74 -41.10 12.43
C CYS A 22 55.14 -41.80 11.21
N LYS A 23 55.99 -42.51 10.46
CA LYS A 23 55.58 -43.35 9.33
C LYS A 23 55.13 -44.72 9.85
N GLY A 24 53.94 -44.76 10.44
CA GLY A 24 53.33 -45.96 11.01
C GLY A 24 51.82 -46.06 10.69
N PRO A 25 51.21 -47.25 10.81
CA PRO A 25 49.80 -47.50 10.47
C PRO A 25 48.81 -46.54 11.15
N GLU A 26 49.15 -46.04 12.34
CA GLU A 26 48.36 -45.08 13.11
C GLU A 26 48.23 -43.71 12.40
N ALA A 27 49.28 -43.24 11.73
CA ALA A 27 49.24 -41.99 10.97
C ALA A 27 48.34 -42.10 9.74
N GLU A 28 48.28 -43.27 9.12
CA GLU A 28 47.42 -43.52 7.97
C GLU A 28 45.94 -43.65 8.36
N GLN A 29 45.68 -44.20 9.54
CA GLN A 29 44.34 -44.28 10.11
C GLN A 29 43.83 -42.89 10.51
N ALA A 30 44.66 -42.08 11.18
CA ALA A 30 44.35 -40.69 11.50
C ALA A 30 44.03 -39.85 10.24
N ARG A 31 44.73 -40.08 9.12
CA ARG A 31 44.43 -39.41 7.84
C ARG A 31 43.06 -39.81 7.29
N ARG A 32 42.68 -41.09 7.37
CA ARG A 32 41.36 -41.57 6.92
C ARG A 32 40.23 -41.02 7.78
N ASP A 33 40.41 -41.03 9.10
CA ASP A 33 39.41 -40.50 10.03
C ASP A 33 39.20 -38.99 9.81
N ALA A 34 40.30 -38.25 9.60
CA ALA A 34 40.23 -36.83 9.27
C ALA A 34 39.52 -36.57 7.93
N ALA A 35 39.78 -37.38 6.90
CA ALA A 35 39.10 -37.27 5.61
C ALA A 35 37.60 -37.56 5.74
N GLN A 36 37.22 -38.61 6.45
CA GLN A 36 35.81 -38.97 6.68
C GLN A 36 35.07 -37.89 7.49
N ALA A 37 35.74 -37.32 8.51
CA ALA A 37 35.20 -36.20 9.26
C ALA A 37 35.00 -34.96 8.37
N ALA A 38 35.95 -34.66 7.48
CA ALA A 38 35.84 -33.55 6.54
C ALA A 38 34.68 -33.76 5.54
N ASP A 39 34.51 -34.97 4.99
CA ASP A 39 33.40 -35.29 4.10
C ASP A 39 32.04 -35.18 4.78
N SER A 40 31.91 -35.71 6.01
CA SER A 40 30.68 -35.58 6.80
C SER A 40 30.35 -34.12 7.12
N THR A 41 31.37 -33.31 7.43
CA THR A 41 31.21 -31.87 7.70
C THR A 41 30.78 -31.13 6.44
N ASN A 42 31.38 -31.44 5.29
CA ASN A 42 31.00 -30.85 4.00
C ASN A 42 29.56 -31.20 3.61
N ALA A 43 29.12 -32.44 3.84
CA ALA A 43 27.75 -32.86 3.59
C ALA A 43 26.75 -32.09 4.48
N ALA A 44 27.03 -32.02 5.78
CA ALA A 44 26.20 -31.26 6.72
C ALA A 44 26.16 -29.75 6.39
N ALA A 45 27.30 -29.18 5.95
CA ALA A 45 27.36 -27.78 5.52
C ALA A 45 26.50 -27.53 4.27
N ARG A 46 26.53 -28.43 3.27
CA ARG A 46 25.68 -28.33 2.08
C ARG A 46 24.20 -28.43 2.43
N GLU A 47 23.83 -29.40 3.26
CA GLU A 47 22.45 -29.56 3.72
C GLU A 47 21.94 -28.32 4.46
N ALA A 48 22.78 -27.73 5.32
CA ALA A 48 22.45 -26.49 6.02
C ALA A 48 22.25 -25.31 5.06
N VAL A 49 23.10 -25.20 4.03
CA VAL A 49 22.97 -24.17 2.97
C VAL A 49 21.68 -24.39 2.16
N ASP A 50 21.37 -25.62 1.78
CA ASP A 50 20.16 -25.95 1.02
C ASP A 50 18.89 -25.63 1.82
N LYS A 51 18.88 -25.97 3.12
CA LYS A 51 17.78 -25.63 4.04
C LYS A 51 17.64 -24.11 4.19
N ALA A 52 18.76 -23.39 4.33
CA ALA A 52 18.73 -21.94 4.42
C ALA A 52 18.19 -21.32 3.12
N ALA A 53 18.64 -21.80 1.95
CA ALA A 53 18.17 -21.32 0.65
C ALA A 53 16.68 -21.60 0.44
N ALA A 54 16.18 -22.77 0.86
CA ALA A 54 14.76 -23.11 0.80
C ALA A 54 13.91 -22.20 1.71
N ALA A 55 14.37 -21.97 2.95
CA ALA A 55 13.72 -21.06 3.89
C ALA A 55 13.68 -19.63 3.36
N THR A 56 14.77 -19.14 2.77
CA THR A 56 14.82 -17.80 2.14
C THR A 56 13.84 -17.69 0.97
N ARG A 57 13.74 -18.71 0.10
CA ARG A 57 12.76 -18.69 -1.00
C ARG A 57 11.33 -18.67 -0.49
N SER A 58 10.99 -19.53 0.46
CA SER A 58 9.65 -19.56 1.06
C SER A 58 9.28 -18.21 1.68
N ALA A 59 10.20 -17.59 2.41
CA ALA A 59 9.97 -16.27 3.00
C ALA A 59 9.78 -15.17 1.93
N ALA A 60 10.49 -15.26 0.81
CA ALA A 60 10.32 -14.34 -0.31
C ALA A 60 8.96 -14.53 -0.99
N ASP A 61 8.54 -15.77 -1.20
CA ASP A 61 7.23 -16.10 -1.79
C ASP A 61 6.08 -15.62 -0.89
N ASP A 62 6.19 -15.83 0.42
CA ASP A 62 5.20 -15.33 1.40
C ASP A 62 5.12 -13.81 1.41
N ALA A 63 6.28 -13.13 1.35
CA ALA A 63 6.34 -11.67 1.27
C ALA A 63 5.73 -11.13 -0.04
N ALA A 64 5.96 -11.80 -1.17
CA ALA A 64 5.37 -11.45 -2.45
C ALA A 64 3.84 -11.61 -2.39
N ALA A 65 3.33 -12.74 -1.89
CA ALA A 65 1.90 -12.98 -1.75
C ALA A 65 1.22 -11.98 -0.79
N ALA A 66 1.88 -11.62 0.31
CA ALA A 66 1.39 -10.58 1.21
C ALA A 66 1.33 -9.21 0.52
N SER A 67 2.34 -8.88 -0.27
CA SER A 67 2.40 -7.61 -1.02
C SER A 67 1.31 -7.53 -2.10
N GLU A 68 1.06 -8.63 -2.82
CA GLU A 68 -0.02 -8.72 -3.82
C GLU A 68 -1.40 -8.52 -3.18
N ARG A 69 -1.65 -9.17 -2.04
CA ARG A 69 -2.91 -8.98 -1.29
C ARG A 69 -3.08 -7.54 -0.83
N ALA A 70 -2.04 -6.94 -0.24
CA ALA A 70 -2.09 -5.55 0.20
C ALA A 70 -2.33 -4.59 -0.97
N ALA A 71 -1.74 -4.85 -2.14
CA ALA A 71 -1.98 -4.06 -3.34
C ALA A 71 -3.42 -4.20 -3.83
N ALA A 72 -3.98 -5.42 -3.84
CA ALA A 72 -5.37 -5.67 -4.22
C ALA A 72 -6.37 -4.98 -3.27
N ASP A 73 -6.14 -5.07 -1.96
CA ASP A 73 -6.97 -4.41 -0.95
C ASP A 73 -6.92 -2.88 -1.10
N THR A 74 -5.72 -2.34 -1.39
CA THR A 74 -5.54 -0.91 -1.64
C THR A 74 -6.27 -0.45 -2.90
N GLN A 75 -6.19 -1.21 -3.99
CA GLN A 75 -6.94 -0.91 -5.23
C GLN A 75 -8.45 -0.92 -4.96
N GLN A 76 -8.95 -1.94 -4.25
CA GLN A 76 -10.38 -2.01 -3.92
C GLN A 76 -10.83 -0.82 -3.04
N ALA A 77 -10.00 -0.38 -2.10
CA ALA A 77 -10.30 0.78 -1.28
C ALA A 77 -10.34 2.08 -2.11
N LEU A 78 -9.40 2.23 -3.06
CA LEU A 78 -9.38 3.36 -3.99
C LEU A 78 -10.61 3.39 -4.90
N ASP A 79 -11.00 2.24 -5.46
CA ASP A 79 -12.19 2.13 -6.32
C ASP A 79 -13.46 2.53 -5.56
N ARG A 80 -13.60 2.07 -4.30
CA ARG A 80 -14.72 2.45 -3.43
C ARG A 80 -14.73 3.94 -3.13
N ALA A 81 -13.56 4.52 -2.82
CA ALA A 81 -13.43 5.95 -2.56
C ALA A 81 -13.76 6.79 -3.80
N ALA A 82 -13.33 6.35 -4.99
CA ALA A 82 -13.65 7.00 -6.25
C ALA A 82 -15.16 6.96 -6.55
N ALA A 83 -15.80 5.80 -6.35
CA ALA A 83 -17.26 5.65 -6.51
C ALA A 83 -18.02 6.60 -5.56
N ALA A 84 -17.69 6.61 -4.27
CA ALA A 84 -18.32 7.48 -3.29
C ALA A 84 -18.12 8.97 -3.61
N THR A 85 -16.92 9.35 -4.07
CA THR A 85 -16.64 10.73 -4.50
C THR A 85 -17.48 11.13 -5.71
N SER A 86 -17.62 10.22 -6.69
CA SER A 86 -18.45 10.47 -7.87
C SER A 86 -19.94 10.60 -7.53
N GLU A 87 -20.43 9.78 -6.60
CA GLU A 87 -21.81 9.84 -6.11
C GLU A 87 -22.08 11.17 -5.41
N ALA A 88 -21.22 11.54 -4.45
CA ALA A 88 -21.32 12.82 -3.73
C ALA A 88 -21.25 14.03 -4.69
N ALA A 89 -20.38 13.98 -5.70
CA ALA A 89 -20.31 15.04 -6.72
C ALA A 89 -21.60 15.10 -7.57
N GLY A 90 -22.20 13.95 -7.85
CA GLY A 90 -23.50 13.85 -8.53
C GLY A 90 -24.63 14.47 -7.72
N GLU A 91 -24.73 14.13 -6.44
CA GLU A 91 -25.71 14.69 -5.51
C GLU A 91 -25.56 16.21 -5.35
N ALA A 92 -24.32 16.68 -5.15
CA ALA A 92 -24.02 18.10 -5.05
C ALA A 92 -24.45 18.87 -6.30
N LYS A 93 -24.24 18.29 -7.49
CA LYS A 93 -24.68 18.87 -8.77
C LYS A 93 -26.20 18.95 -8.87
N VAL A 94 -26.93 17.93 -8.42
CA VAL A 94 -28.40 17.94 -8.39
C VAL A 94 -28.90 19.02 -7.45
N ALA A 95 -28.40 19.05 -6.21
CA ALA A 95 -28.76 20.06 -5.23
C ALA A 95 -28.49 21.49 -5.71
N ALA A 96 -27.35 21.72 -6.38
CA ALA A 96 -27.03 23.02 -6.98
C ALA A 96 -28.00 23.43 -8.09
N LYS A 97 -28.45 22.47 -8.92
CA LYS A 97 -29.45 22.73 -9.96
C LYS A 97 -30.81 23.06 -9.37
N ASP A 98 -31.24 22.33 -8.35
CA ASP A 98 -32.52 22.56 -7.69
C ASP A 98 -32.54 23.94 -7.00
N ALA A 99 -31.44 24.29 -6.31
CA ALA A 99 -31.28 25.62 -5.72
C ALA A 99 -31.34 26.74 -6.78
N ALA A 100 -30.68 26.55 -7.92
CA ALA A 100 -30.73 27.51 -9.02
C ALA A 100 -32.13 27.64 -9.64
N ALA A 101 -32.86 26.53 -9.79
CA ALA A 101 -34.23 26.53 -10.27
C ALA A 101 -35.16 27.30 -9.31
N HIS A 102 -35.09 27.01 -8.01
CA HIS A 102 -35.88 27.72 -6.99
C HIS A 102 -35.57 29.21 -6.93
N ALA A 103 -34.30 29.60 -7.07
CA ALA A 103 -33.91 31.00 -7.14
C ALA A 103 -34.48 31.70 -8.38
N SER A 104 -34.46 31.02 -9.54
CA SER A 104 -35.04 31.54 -10.78
C SER A 104 -36.56 31.71 -10.68
N GLU A 105 -37.26 30.71 -10.12
CA GLU A 105 -38.70 30.74 -9.89
C GLU A 105 -39.09 31.91 -8.95
N SER A 106 -38.38 32.04 -7.82
CA SER A 106 -38.61 33.13 -6.87
C SER A 106 -38.37 34.52 -7.50
N THR A 107 -37.39 34.62 -8.39
CA THR A 107 -37.10 35.86 -9.12
C THR A 107 -38.21 36.18 -10.13
N ALA A 108 -38.71 35.19 -10.85
CA ALA A 108 -39.83 35.34 -11.77
C ALA A 108 -41.11 35.78 -11.04
N ASP A 109 -41.41 35.15 -9.90
CA ASP A 109 -42.55 35.51 -9.04
C ASP A 109 -42.45 36.95 -8.53
N ALA A 110 -41.27 37.38 -8.11
CA ALA A 110 -41.04 38.75 -7.67
C ALA A 110 -41.22 39.74 -8.83
N ALA A 111 -40.69 39.43 -10.01
CA ALA A 111 -40.85 40.26 -11.20
C ALA A 111 -42.31 40.39 -11.64
N GLN A 112 -43.07 39.29 -11.58
CA GLN A 112 -44.50 39.30 -11.89
C GLN A 112 -45.28 40.18 -10.90
N LYS A 113 -45.03 40.05 -9.59
CA LYS A 113 -45.67 40.91 -8.57
C LYS A 113 -45.37 42.40 -8.79
N VAL A 114 -44.14 42.73 -9.19
CA VAL A 114 -43.77 44.12 -9.54
C VAL A 114 -44.53 44.60 -10.78
N ALA A 115 -44.64 43.77 -11.81
CA ALA A 115 -45.38 44.11 -13.02
C ALA A 115 -46.88 44.31 -12.75
N ASP A 116 -47.50 43.41 -11.97
CA ASP A 116 -48.90 43.52 -11.56
C ASP A 116 -49.12 44.82 -10.77
N LYS A 117 -48.24 45.13 -9.81
CA LYS A 117 -48.34 46.37 -9.03
C LYS A 117 -48.18 47.63 -9.90
N ALA A 118 -47.27 47.61 -10.86
CA ALA A 118 -47.08 48.73 -11.79
C ALA A 118 -48.33 48.96 -12.65
N ARG A 119 -48.99 47.87 -13.07
CA ARG A 119 -50.26 47.92 -13.81
C ARG A 119 -51.38 48.49 -12.96
N ASP A 120 -51.53 48.03 -11.72
CA ASP A 120 -52.53 48.57 -10.78
C ASP A 120 -52.37 50.08 -10.59
N VAL A 121 -51.13 50.54 -10.38
CA VAL A 121 -50.81 51.96 -10.22
C VAL A 121 -51.15 52.76 -11.48
N ALA A 122 -50.85 52.23 -12.66
CA ALA A 122 -51.18 52.88 -13.93
C ALA A 122 -52.70 52.98 -14.15
N ASP A 123 -53.44 51.91 -13.84
CA ASP A 123 -54.90 51.87 -13.95
C ASP A 123 -55.56 52.87 -12.98
N ASP A 124 -55.07 52.96 -11.74
CA ASP A 124 -55.56 53.93 -10.75
C ASP A 124 -55.24 55.38 -11.14
N ALA A 125 -54.05 55.65 -11.67
CA ALA A 125 -53.70 56.96 -12.20
C ALA A 125 -54.62 57.39 -13.36
N ASN A 126 -54.97 56.45 -14.25
CA ASN A 126 -55.88 56.71 -15.36
C ASN A 126 -57.31 57.00 -14.88
N LYS A 127 -57.83 56.23 -13.92
CA LYS A 127 -59.15 56.49 -13.30
C LYS A 127 -59.19 57.88 -12.67
N ASN A 128 -58.20 58.22 -11.83
CA ASN A 128 -58.12 59.52 -11.16
C ASN A 128 -58.05 60.67 -12.16
N ALA A 129 -57.30 60.52 -13.26
CA ALA A 129 -57.22 61.53 -14.30
C ALA A 129 -58.54 61.72 -15.07
N ASN A 130 -59.34 60.66 -15.23
CA ASN A 130 -60.66 60.75 -15.87
C ASN A 130 -61.71 61.36 -14.94
N GLU A 131 -61.64 61.07 -13.63
CA GLU A 131 -62.48 61.71 -12.62
C GLU A 131 -62.20 63.21 -12.52
N ALA A 132 -60.93 63.63 -12.55
CA ALA A 132 -60.55 65.03 -12.50
C ALA A 132 -60.98 65.87 -13.73
N LYS A 133 -61.41 65.22 -14.82
CA LYS A 133 -61.88 65.88 -16.05
C LYS A 133 -63.41 66.00 -16.14
N ARG A 134 -64.15 65.41 -15.19
CA ARG A 134 -65.61 65.51 -15.09
C ARG A 134 -66.01 66.67 -14.19
#